data_AF-A0A819JT77-F1
#
_entry.id   AF-A0A819JT77-F1
#
_cell.length_a   1.000
_cell.length_b   1.000
_cell.length_c   1.000
_cell.angle_alpha   90.00
_cell.angle_beta   90.00
_cell.angle_gamma   90.00
#
_symmetry.space_group_name_H-M   'P 1'
#
loop_
_entity.id
_entity.type
_entity.pdbx_description
1 polymer ?
#
loop_
_entity_poly.entity_id
_entity_poly.type
_entity_poly.pdbx_seq_one_letter_code
_entity_poly.pdbx_strand_id
1 'polypeptide(L)'
;LGAFLFYRILKAGKDSRFDRMRNSPSKLFTAWMLQGLWVIITLLPTLYLNRKHFDKPLTKIDYIGWSMWLFGFLFEVIADKQKMTFKNNLNNKENFISTGLWKYSRHPNYFGEICSWLGLYISSSHMLVGYEKFIGILSPIFVTCLLSFVSGIPILERQAMKLFGTNPAYHTYRNRTPILIPFINFPRI
;
A
#
# COMPACT_ATOMS: atom_id res chain seq x y z
N LEU A 1 2.36 10.92 -4.97
CA LEU A 1 1.98 10.36 -3.66
C LEU A 1 2.67 11.05 -2.47
N GLY A 2 4.00 11.16 -2.44
CA GLY A 2 4.73 11.80 -1.33
C GLY A 2 4.23 13.21 -0.98
N ALA A 3 4.06 14.08 -1.97
CA ALA A 3 3.50 15.43 -1.77
C ALA A 3 2.07 15.40 -1.18
N PHE A 4 1.23 14.44 -1.57
CA PHE A 4 -0.12 14.27 -1.04
C PHE A 4 -0.09 13.84 0.44
N LEU A 5 0.78 12.89 0.80
CA LEU A 5 0.98 12.47 2.19
C LEU A 5 1.50 13.61 3.07
N PHE A 6 2.45 14.39 2.53
CA PHE A 6 2.98 15.58 3.20
C PHE A 6 1.90 16.64 3.42
N TYR A 7 1.14 16.99 2.37
CA TYR A 7 -0.01 17.89 2.48
C TYR A 7 -1.04 17.44 3.51
N ARG A 8 -1.34 16.14 3.57
CA ARG A 8 -2.27 15.56 4.55
C ARG A 8 -1.78 15.74 5.98
N ILE A 9 -0.47 15.59 6.23
CA ILE A 9 0.13 15.80 7.55
C ILE A 9 0.08 17.28 7.93
N LEU A 10 0.40 18.19 6.99
CA LEU A 10 0.28 19.63 7.23
C LEU A 10 -1.15 20.02 7.63
N LYS A 11 -2.16 19.46 6.94
CA LYS A 11 -3.57 19.70 7.26
C LYS A 11 -3.99 19.08 8.61
N ALA A 12 -3.48 17.89 8.95
CA ALA A 12 -3.79 17.23 10.20
C ALA A 12 -3.05 17.82 11.41
N GLY A 13 -1.98 18.60 11.18
CA GLY A 13 -1.13 19.21 12.20
C GLY A 13 -0.20 18.23 12.94
N LYS A 14 -0.60 16.96 13.07
CA LYS A 14 0.23 15.91 13.66
C LYS A 14 -0.07 14.53 13.08
N ASP A 15 0.89 13.63 13.23
CA ASP A 15 0.73 12.20 13.01
C ASP A 15 0.71 11.46 14.35
N SER A 16 -0.47 11.00 14.75
CA SER A 16 -0.69 10.35 16.05
C SER A 16 0.10 9.04 16.22
N ARG A 17 0.60 8.45 15.13
CA ARG A 17 1.46 7.26 15.19
C ARG A 17 2.78 7.53 15.89
N PHE A 18 3.28 8.76 15.84
CA PHE A 18 4.53 9.16 16.47
C PHE A 18 4.35 9.79 17.87
N ASP A 19 3.12 9.97 18.34
CA ASP A 19 2.84 10.62 19.65
C ASP A 19 3.57 9.89 20.80
N ARG A 20 3.76 8.57 20.73
CA ARG A 20 4.47 7.76 21.75
C ARG A 20 5.99 7.70 21.59
N MET A 21 6.53 8.16 20.46
CA MET A 21 7.96 8.05 20.12
C MET A 21 8.67 9.40 20.09
N ARG A 22 7.93 10.51 19.96
CA ARG A 22 8.48 11.86 19.72
C ARG A 22 9.52 12.30 20.76
N ASN A 23 9.36 11.91 22.02
CA ASN A 23 10.26 12.31 23.11
C ASN A 23 11.47 11.36 23.28
N SER A 24 11.64 10.38 22.41
CA SER A 24 12.68 9.36 22.54
C SER A 24 13.48 9.27 21.25
N PRO A 25 14.67 9.90 21.20
CA PRO A 25 15.54 9.87 20.02
C PRO A 25 15.87 8.45 19.54
N SER A 26 16.08 7.51 20.48
CA SER A 26 16.35 6.11 20.15
C SER A 26 15.16 5.43 19.46
N LYS A 27 13.92 5.66 19.91
CA LYS A 27 12.73 5.10 19.24
C LYS A 27 12.52 5.69 17.84
N LEU A 28 12.76 7.00 17.68
CA LEU A 28 12.71 7.64 16.37
C LEU A 28 13.80 7.09 15.44
N PHE A 29 15.01 6.92 15.94
CA PHE A 29 16.11 6.34 15.18
C PHE A 29 15.79 4.91 14.74
N THR A 30 15.25 4.07 15.63
CA THR A 30 14.82 2.71 15.27
C THR A 30 13.74 2.73 14.18
N ALA A 31 12.72 3.59 14.32
CA ALA A 31 11.67 3.73 13.30
C ALA A 31 12.26 4.18 11.94
N TRP A 32 13.22 5.10 11.95
CA TRP A 32 13.92 5.57 10.76
C TRP A 32 14.74 4.47 10.09
N MET A 33 15.51 3.71 10.86
CA MET A 33 16.31 2.60 10.34
C MET A 33 15.42 1.48 9.75
N LEU A 34 14.28 1.19 10.38
CA LEU A 34 13.30 0.25 9.84
C LEU A 34 12.68 0.75 8.53
N GLN A 35 12.39 2.05 8.41
CA GLN A 35 11.93 2.64 7.15
C GLN A 35 13.01 2.57 6.06
N GLY A 36 14.29 2.81 6.40
CA GLY A 36 15.40 2.66 5.47
C GLY A 36 15.52 1.22 4.96
N LEU A 37 15.45 0.24 5.87
CA LEU A 37 15.48 -1.18 5.50
C LEU A 37 14.31 -1.56 4.58
N TRP A 38 13.10 -1.08 4.88
CA TRP A 38 11.94 -1.24 4.02
C TRP A 38 12.24 -0.74 2.60
N VAL A 39 12.67 0.51 2.47
CA VAL A 39 12.92 1.14 1.16
C VAL A 39 13.97 0.37 0.36
N ILE A 40 15.01 -0.14 1.01
CA ILE A 40 16.04 -0.95 0.34
C ILE A 40 15.43 -2.24 -0.21
N ILE A 41 14.64 -2.97 0.59
CA ILE A 41 14.02 -4.22 0.16
C ILE A 41 13.06 -3.99 -1.00
N THR A 42 12.26 -2.91 -0.96
CA THR A 42 11.31 -2.62 -2.03
C THR A 42 11.98 -2.19 -3.33
N LEU A 43 13.14 -1.52 -3.25
CA LEU A 43 13.89 -1.08 -4.41
C LEU A 43 14.82 -2.14 -5.00
N LEU A 44 14.98 -3.32 -4.40
CA LEU A 44 15.84 -4.40 -4.90
C LEU A 44 15.78 -4.62 -6.42
N PRO A 45 14.62 -4.84 -7.06
CA PRO A 45 14.56 -5.06 -8.51
C PRO A 45 15.15 -3.88 -9.32
N THR A 46 14.93 -2.65 -8.88
CA THR A 46 15.46 -1.44 -9.51
C THR A 46 16.97 -1.28 -9.26
N LEU A 47 17.43 -1.58 -8.05
CA LEU A 47 18.86 -1.51 -7.71
C LEU A 47 19.68 -2.51 -8.53
N TYR A 48 19.18 -3.74 -8.72
CA TYR A 48 19.84 -4.72 -9.59
C TYR A 48 19.80 -4.32 -11.07
N LEU A 49 18.70 -3.75 -11.53
CA LEU A 49 18.59 -3.23 -12.89
C LEU A 49 19.63 -2.13 -13.15
N ASN A 50 19.80 -1.18 -12.23
CA ASN A 50 20.78 -0.09 -12.35
C ASN A 50 22.24 -0.55 -12.32
N ARG A 51 22.52 -1.80 -11.91
CA ARG A 51 23.87 -2.40 -11.97
C ARG A 51 24.17 -3.05 -13.32
N LYS A 52 23.20 -3.15 -14.21
CA LYS A 52 23.41 -3.74 -15.54
C LYS A 52 24.14 -2.73 -16.42
N HIS A 53 25.18 -3.21 -17.10
CA HIS A 53 25.99 -2.41 -18.04
C HIS A 53 25.64 -2.69 -19.51
N PHE A 54 24.63 -3.51 -19.76
CA PHE A 54 24.19 -3.86 -21.11
C PHE A 54 22.85 -3.18 -21.41
N ASP A 55 22.84 -2.31 -22.42
CA ASP A 55 21.61 -1.71 -22.95
C ASP A 55 20.93 -2.71 -23.87
N LYS A 56 20.01 -3.49 -23.31
CA LYS A 56 19.10 -4.32 -24.09
C LYS A 56 17.88 -3.47 -24.50
N PRO A 57 17.31 -3.71 -25.69
CA PRO A 57 16.11 -2.99 -26.12
C PRO A 57 14.93 -3.30 -25.20
N LEU A 58 14.05 -2.32 -25.03
CA LEU A 58 12.80 -2.51 -24.30
C LEU A 58 11.97 -3.62 -24.93
N THR A 59 11.40 -4.45 -24.09
CA THR A 59 10.57 -5.60 -24.46
C THR A 59 9.11 -5.36 -24.08
N LYS A 60 8.23 -6.25 -24.54
CA LYS A 60 6.81 -6.23 -24.13
C LYS A 60 6.63 -6.32 -22.60
N ILE A 61 7.57 -6.97 -21.92
CA ILE A 61 7.52 -7.16 -20.46
C ILE A 61 7.69 -5.82 -19.72
N ASP A 62 8.55 -4.92 -20.22
CA ASP A 62 8.72 -3.57 -19.68
C ASP A 62 7.40 -2.81 -19.69
N TYR A 63 6.74 -2.77 -20.85
CA TYR A 63 5.48 -2.08 -21.02
C TYR A 63 4.36 -2.70 -20.17
N ILE A 64 4.32 -4.03 -20.02
CA ILE A 64 3.35 -4.70 -19.12
C ILE A 64 3.60 -4.26 -17.67
N GLY A 65 4.85 -4.30 -17.21
CA GLY A 65 5.22 -3.90 -15.87
C GLY A 65 4.91 -2.43 -15.57
N TRP A 66 5.25 -1.53 -16.49
CA TRP A 66 4.95 -0.10 -16.36
C TRP A 66 3.45 0.20 -16.42
N SER A 67 2.71 -0.50 -17.28
CA SER A 67 1.25 -0.36 -17.34
C SER A 67 0.61 -0.82 -16.04
N MET A 68 1.07 -1.93 -15.47
CA MET A 68 0.63 -2.42 -14.17
C MET A 68 1.00 -1.46 -13.04
N TRP A 69 2.20 -0.88 -13.09
CA TRP A 69 2.62 0.12 -12.12
C TRP A 69 1.75 1.37 -12.19
N LEU A 70 1.52 1.91 -13.39
CA LEU A 70 0.69 3.08 -13.59
C LEU A 70 -0.75 2.84 -13.13
N PHE A 71 -1.30 1.68 -13.47
CA PHE A 71 -2.60 1.24 -12.98
C PHE A 71 -2.64 1.23 -11.45
N GLY A 72 -1.68 0.56 -10.80
CA GLY A 72 -1.59 0.48 -9.35
C GLY A 72 -1.51 1.85 -8.69
N PHE A 73 -0.63 2.71 -9.20
CA PHE A 73 -0.42 4.07 -8.71
C PHE A 73 -1.69 4.92 -8.83
N LEU A 74 -2.36 4.90 -9.99
CA LEU A 74 -3.60 5.64 -10.19
C LEU A 74 -4.71 5.10 -9.29
N PHE A 75 -4.82 3.78 -9.15
CA PHE A 75 -5.81 3.14 -8.29
C PHE A 75 -5.63 3.56 -6.82
N GLU A 76 -4.38 3.59 -6.35
CA GLU A 76 -4.03 4.06 -5.02
C GLU A 76 -4.39 5.54 -4.83
N VAL A 77 -3.96 6.42 -5.74
CA VAL A 77 -4.23 7.86 -5.67
C VAL A 77 -5.73 8.15 -5.64
N ILE A 78 -6.52 7.45 -6.47
CA ILE A 78 -7.98 7.59 -6.49
C ILE A 78 -8.60 7.13 -5.18
N ALA A 79 -8.19 5.96 -4.66
CA ALA A 79 -8.68 5.42 -3.39
C ALA A 79 -8.41 6.38 -2.21
N ASP A 80 -7.21 6.92 -2.14
CA ASP A 80 -6.78 7.85 -1.10
C ASP A 80 -7.52 9.20 -1.21
N LYS A 81 -7.71 9.71 -2.43
CA LYS A 81 -8.50 10.94 -2.68
C LYS A 81 -9.95 10.75 -2.25
N GLN A 82 -10.56 9.60 -2.56
CA GLN A 82 -11.92 9.26 -2.13
C GLN A 82 -12.02 9.25 -0.60
N LYS A 83 -11.08 8.57 0.08
CA LYS A 83 -11.04 8.49 1.55
C LYS A 83 -10.82 9.85 2.20
N MET A 84 -9.93 10.67 1.65
CA MET A 84 -9.68 12.03 2.15
C MET A 84 -10.91 12.91 1.99
N THR A 85 -11.57 12.88 0.84
CA THR A 85 -12.79 13.64 0.58
C THR A 85 -13.91 13.23 1.54
N PHE A 86 -14.09 11.93 1.74
CA PHE A 86 -15.07 11.39 2.69
C PHE A 86 -14.81 11.88 4.12
N LYS A 87 -13.56 11.80 4.60
CA LYS A 87 -13.17 12.22 5.96
C LYS A 87 -13.28 13.73 6.19
N ASN A 88 -13.10 14.55 5.16
CA ASN A 88 -13.19 16.00 5.28
C ASN A 88 -14.64 16.50 5.38
N ASN A 89 -15.64 15.67 5.08
CA ASN A 89 -17.04 16.03 5.22
C ASN A 89 -17.49 15.81 6.68
N LEU A 90 -17.96 16.87 7.34
CA LEU A 90 -18.39 16.85 8.74
C LEU A 90 -19.54 15.86 9.00
N ASN A 91 -20.40 15.62 8.00
CA ASN A 91 -21.52 14.68 8.09
C ASN A 91 -21.06 13.21 8.14
N ASN A 92 -19.78 12.94 7.90
CA ASN A 92 -19.21 11.60 7.85
C ASN A 92 -18.37 11.24 9.08
N LYS A 93 -18.30 12.09 10.12
CA LYS A 93 -17.43 11.86 11.29
C LYS A 93 -17.63 10.50 11.97
N GLU A 94 -18.87 10.02 11.99
CA GLU A 94 -19.26 8.75 12.60
C GLU A 94 -19.56 7.64 11.57
N ASN A 95 -19.30 7.92 10.28
CA ASN A 95 -19.59 7.01 9.19
C ASN A 95 -18.30 6.38 8.63
N PHE A 96 -18.47 5.28 7.91
CA PHE A 96 -17.39 4.60 7.18
C PHE A 96 -17.60 4.75 5.66
N ILE A 97 -16.50 4.86 4.92
CA ILE A 97 -16.55 4.93 3.47
C ILE A 97 -16.91 3.55 2.89
N SER A 98 -17.91 3.51 2.02
CA SER A 98 -18.37 2.30 1.34
C SER A 98 -18.77 2.56 -0.12
N THR A 99 -18.29 3.66 -0.69
CA THR A 99 -18.57 4.12 -2.05
C THR A 99 -17.27 4.25 -2.87
N GLY A 100 -17.38 4.42 -4.18
CA GLY A 100 -16.21 4.48 -5.06
C GLY A 100 -15.47 3.13 -5.11
N LEU A 101 -14.14 3.16 -5.02
CA LEU A 101 -13.32 1.93 -4.99
C LEU A 101 -13.53 1.13 -3.70
N TRP A 102 -13.89 1.82 -2.61
CA TRP A 102 -14.12 1.21 -1.30
C TRP A 102 -15.34 0.29 -1.28
N LYS A 103 -16.23 0.36 -2.28
CA LYS A 103 -17.35 -0.60 -2.39
C LYS A 103 -16.93 -1.97 -2.92
N TYR A 104 -15.76 -2.07 -3.57
CA TYR A 104 -15.26 -3.29 -4.20
C TYR A 104 -14.13 -3.95 -3.39
N SER A 105 -13.43 -3.17 -2.57
CA SER A 105 -12.36 -3.63 -1.70
C SER A 105 -12.36 -2.78 -0.43
N ARG A 106 -12.09 -3.40 0.72
CA ARG A 106 -11.96 -2.66 1.98
C ARG A 106 -10.64 -1.91 2.08
N HIS A 107 -9.63 -2.29 1.30
CA HIS A 107 -8.31 -1.66 1.27
C HIS A 107 -7.82 -1.45 -0.18
N PRO A 108 -8.55 -0.67 -1.00
CA PRO A 108 -8.24 -0.50 -2.42
C PRO A 108 -6.90 0.20 -2.63
N ASN A 109 -6.50 1.10 -1.73
CA ASN A 109 -5.21 1.77 -1.79
C ASN A 109 -4.03 0.77 -1.67
N TYR A 110 -4.13 -0.23 -0.79
CA TYR A 110 -3.10 -1.26 -0.66
C TYR A 110 -3.06 -2.21 -1.85
N PHE A 111 -4.20 -2.47 -2.49
CA PHE A 111 -4.22 -3.21 -3.75
C PHE A 111 -3.43 -2.46 -4.84
N GLY A 112 -3.66 -1.14 -4.97
CA GLY A 112 -2.89 -0.29 -5.88
C GLY A 112 -1.39 -0.27 -5.59
N GLU A 113 -1.02 -0.19 -4.30
CA GLU A 113 0.38 -0.25 -3.86
C GLU A 113 1.03 -1.59 -4.25
N ILE A 114 0.37 -2.73 -3.97
CA ILE A 114 0.87 -4.06 -4.34
C ILE A 114 1.03 -4.20 -5.86
N CYS A 115 0.04 -3.74 -6.65
CA CYS A 115 0.15 -3.71 -8.11
C CYS A 115 1.34 -2.88 -8.59
N SER A 116 1.64 -1.78 -7.91
CA SER A 116 2.78 -0.93 -8.23
C SER A 116 4.11 -1.68 -8.07
N TRP A 117 4.32 -2.31 -6.91
CA TRP A 117 5.56 -3.05 -6.65
C TRP A 117 5.70 -4.29 -7.53
N LEU A 118 4.59 -4.97 -7.82
CA LEU A 118 4.59 -6.10 -8.75
C LEU A 118 4.90 -5.64 -10.19
N GLY A 119 4.36 -4.49 -10.63
CA GLY A 119 4.67 -3.89 -11.92
C GLY A 119 6.15 -3.51 -12.07
N LEU A 120 6.77 -2.98 -11.02
CA LEU A 120 8.22 -2.69 -11.00
C LEU A 120 9.08 -3.95 -11.09
N TYR A 121 8.69 -5.01 -10.40
CA TYR A 121 9.38 -6.29 -10.55
C TYR A 121 9.21 -6.87 -11.95
N ILE A 122 8.00 -6.83 -12.50
CA ILE A 122 7.71 -7.37 -13.84
C ILE A 122 8.55 -6.64 -14.88
N SER A 123 8.61 -5.30 -14.86
CA SER A 123 9.38 -4.55 -15.86
C SER A 123 10.88 -4.91 -15.82
N SER A 124 11.47 -5.08 -14.64
CA SER A 124 12.89 -5.46 -14.54
C SER A 124 13.16 -6.96 -14.71
N SER A 125 12.15 -7.83 -14.57
CA SER A 125 12.30 -9.29 -14.45
C SER A 125 13.11 -9.95 -15.58
N HIS A 126 13.01 -9.41 -16.79
CA HIS A 126 13.68 -9.93 -17.98
C HIS A 126 15.18 -9.57 -18.03
N MET A 127 15.61 -8.55 -17.27
CA MET A 127 17.02 -8.18 -17.08
C MET A 127 17.70 -8.93 -15.94
N LEU A 128 16.92 -9.43 -14.98
CA LEU A 128 17.42 -10.18 -13.83
C LEU A 128 17.79 -11.60 -14.26
N VAL A 129 18.97 -12.10 -13.86
CA VAL A 129 19.46 -13.45 -14.23
C VAL A 129 19.85 -14.23 -12.98
N GLY A 130 19.58 -15.53 -12.97
CA GLY A 130 19.95 -16.42 -11.87
C GLY A 130 19.34 -15.97 -10.52
N TYR A 131 20.19 -15.83 -9.50
CA TYR A 131 19.77 -15.48 -8.14
C TYR A 131 19.08 -14.11 -8.04
N GLU A 132 19.36 -13.19 -8.96
CA GLU A 132 18.79 -11.84 -8.96
C GLU A 132 17.27 -11.86 -9.15
N LYS A 133 16.73 -12.83 -9.89
CA LYS A 133 15.28 -13.00 -10.06
C LYS A 133 14.60 -13.32 -8.73
N PHE A 134 15.23 -14.18 -7.93
CA PHE A 134 14.75 -14.57 -6.61
C PHE A 134 14.90 -13.44 -5.61
N ILE A 135 15.93 -12.60 -5.70
CA ILE A 135 16.05 -11.42 -4.84
C ILE A 135 15.06 -10.34 -5.26
N GLY A 136 14.88 -10.11 -6.56
CA GLY A 136 13.94 -9.12 -7.08
C GLY A 136 12.49 -9.39 -6.67
N ILE A 137 12.07 -10.66 -6.69
CA ILE A 137 10.69 -11.03 -6.32
C ILE A 137 10.40 -10.84 -4.82
N LEU A 138 11.45 -10.76 -3.97
CA LEU A 138 11.28 -10.46 -2.56
C LEU A 138 10.65 -9.08 -2.34
N SER A 139 10.84 -8.12 -3.26
CA SER A 139 10.24 -6.79 -3.14
C SER A 139 8.71 -6.84 -3.07
N PRO A 140 7.99 -7.32 -4.10
CA PRO A 140 6.52 -7.39 -4.04
C PRO A 140 6.01 -8.39 -2.99
N ILE A 141 6.72 -9.48 -2.71
CA ILE A 141 6.36 -10.43 -1.64
C ILE A 141 6.43 -9.74 -0.28
N PHE A 142 7.52 -9.03 0.00
CA PHE A 142 7.73 -8.31 1.25
C PHE A 142 6.63 -7.26 1.46
N VAL A 143 6.34 -6.43 0.46
CA VAL A 143 5.27 -5.41 0.59
C VAL A 143 3.91 -6.07 0.81
N THR A 144 3.60 -7.12 0.06
CA THR A 144 2.33 -7.84 0.20
C THR A 144 2.17 -8.42 1.60
N CYS A 145 3.20 -9.11 2.11
CA CYS A 145 3.17 -9.70 3.45
C CYS A 145 3.09 -8.62 4.54
N LEU A 146 3.85 -7.54 4.37
CA LEU A 146 3.90 -6.44 5.32
C LEU A 146 2.56 -5.71 5.40
N LEU A 147 1.88 -5.47 4.27
CA LEU A 147 0.56 -4.82 4.24
C LEU A 147 -0.58 -5.76 4.65
N SER A 148 -0.44 -7.06 4.42
CA SER A 148 -1.51 -8.03 4.67
C SER A 148 -1.50 -8.59 6.09
N PHE A 149 -0.32 -8.75 6.70
CA PHE A 149 -0.18 -9.52 7.95
C PHE A 149 0.43 -8.75 9.12
N VAL A 150 1.33 -7.80 8.85
CA VAL A 150 2.10 -7.13 9.91
C VAL A 150 1.57 -5.73 10.17
N SER A 151 1.50 -4.95 9.10
CA SER A 151 1.08 -3.56 9.07
C SER A 151 -0.13 -3.40 8.16
N GLY A 152 -0.61 -2.17 7.96
CA GLY A 152 -1.69 -1.92 7.01
C GLY A 152 -3.01 -2.55 7.43
N ILE A 153 -3.42 -3.62 6.74
CA ILE A 153 -4.76 -4.22 6.81
C ILE A 153 -5.15 -4.62 8.24
N PRO A 154 -4.37 -5.43 8.99
CA PRO A 154 -4.81 -5.91 10.31
C PRO A 154 -5.00 -4.76 11.32
N ILE A 155 -4.13 -3.76 11.26
CA ILE A 155 -4.20 -2.58 12.15
C ILE A 155 -5.44 -1.77 11.83
N LEU A 156 -5.70 -1.50 10.54
CA LEU A 156 -6.85 -0.71 10.11
C LEU A 156 -8.18 -1.43 10.34
N GLU A 157 -8.25 -2.75 10.11
CA GLU A 157 -9.44 -3.55 10.40
C GLU A 157 -9.76 -3.55 11.90
N ARG A 158 -8.75 -3.71 12.77
CA ARG A 158 -8.93 -3.61 14.23
C ARG A 158 -9.41 -2.23 14.65
N GLN A 159 -8.85 -1.16 14.08
CA GLN A 159 -9.30 0.21 14.36
C GLN A 159 -10.74 0.45 13.90
N ALA A 160 -11.09 -0.01 12.69
CA ALA A 160 -12.43 0.14 12.16
C ALA A 160 -13.45 -0.68 12.97
N MET A 161 -13.09 -1.87 13.46
CA MET A 161 -13.92 -2.64 14.39
C MET A 161 -14.14 -1.92 15.73
N LYS A 162 -13.13 -1.21 16.24
CA LYS A 162 -13.30 -0.40 17.46
C LYS A 162 -14.25 0.79 17.26
N LEU A 163 -14.21 1.40 16.09
CA LEU A 163 -15.02 2.59 15.77
C LEU A 163 -16.46 2.24 15.35
N PHE A 164 -16.64 1.18 14.56
CA PHE A 164 -17.89 0.86 13.87
C PHE A 164 -18.42 -0.54 14.20
N GLY A 165 -17.80 -1.28 15.12
CA GLY A 165 -18.16 -2.67 15.42
C GLY A 165 -19.54 -2.85 16.05
N THR A 166 -20.16 -1.79 16.56
CA THR A 166 -21.55 -1.80 17.05
C THR A 166 -22.57 -1.47 15.95
N ASN A 167 -22.12 -1.02 14.78
CA ASN A 167 -22.99 -0.59 13.68
C ASN A 167 -23.34 -1.78 12.75
N PRO A 168 -24.63 -2.19 12.63
CA PRO A 168 -25.04 -3.28 11.76
C PRO A 168 -24.73 -3.05 10.26
N ALA A 169 -24.77 -1.80 9.79
CA ALA A 169 -24.44 -1.46 8.42
C ALA A 169 -22.95 -1.71 8.13
N TYR A 170 -22.07 -1.50 9.11
CA TYR A 170 -20.64 -1.78 8.98
C TYR A 170 -20.38 -3.28 8.86
N HIS A 171 -21.06 -4.10 9.65
CA HIS A 171 -21.00 -5.56 9.51
C HIS A 171 -21.46 -6.04 8.14
N THR A 172 -22.57 -5.48 7.63
CA THR A 172 -23.08 -5.77 6.30
C THR A 172 -22.04 -5.43 5.23
N TYR A 173 -21.44 -4.24 5.31
CA TYR A 173 -20.36 -3.82 4.42
C TYR A 173 -19.14 -4.74 4.51
N ARG A 174 -18.69 -5.06 5.72
CA ARG A 174 -17.55 -5.95 5.97
C ARG A 174 -17.81 -7.37 5.46
N ASN A 175 -19.05 -7.85 5.51
CA ASN A 175 -19.42 -9.18 5.07
C ASN A 175 -19.47 -9.31 3.54
N ARG A 176 -19.92 -8.26 2.84
CA ARG A 176 -20.08 -8.27 1.37
C ARG A 176 -18.87 -7.78 0.59
N THR A 177 -17.95 -7.07 1.25
CA THR A 177 -16.83 -6.40 0.59
C THR A 177 -15.52 -7.15 0.86
N PRO A 178 -14.84 -7.66 -0.18
CA PRO A 178 -13.52 -8.29 -0.07
C PRO A 178 -12.49 -7.40 0.63
N ILE A 179 -11.49 -8.01 1.28
CA ILE A 179 -10.45 -7.28 2.00
C ILE A 179 -9.57 -6.48 1.03
N LEU A 180 -9.02 -7.14 0.00
CA LEU A 180 -7.94 -6.58 -0.81
C LEU A 180 -8.25 -6.64 -2.29
N ILE A 181 -8.32 -7.85 -2.87
CA ILE A 181 -8.56 -8.03 -4.30
C ILE A 181 -10.07 -8.00 -4.56
N PRO A 182 -10.56 -7.09 -5.43
CA PRO A 182 -11.96 -7.08 -5.83
C PRO A 182 -12.41 -8.46 -6.32
N PHE A 183 -13.62 -8.87 -5.95
CA PHE A 183 -14.25 -10.13 -6.35
C PHE A 183 -13.59 -11.43 -5.83
N ILE A 184 -12.49 -11.36 -5.07
CA ILE A 184 -11.86 -12.53 -4.41
C ILE A 184 -12.11 -12.46 -2.91
N ASN A 185 -12.99 -13.32 -2.40
CA ASN A 185 -13.26 -13.40 -0.96
C ASN A 185 -12.40 -14.50 -0.34
N PHE A 186 -11.36 -14.11 0.41
CA PHE A 186 -10.58 -15.06 1.19
C PHE A 186 -11.39 -15.55 2.40
N PRO A 187 -11.30 -16.85 2.78
CA PRO A 187 -11.93 -17.36 3.99
C PRO A 187 -11.40 -16.60 5.21
N ARG A 188 -12.31 -16.32 6.15
CA ARG A 188 -12.02 -15.51 7.34
C ARG A 188 -11.20 -16.36 8.33
N ILE A 189 -10.11 -15.80 8.85
CA ILE A 189 -9.40 -16.30 10.04
C ILE A 189 -10.00 -15.62 11.28
#